data_AF-V5XJL5-F1
#
_entry.id   AF-V5XJL5-F1
#
_cell.length_a   1.000
_cell.length_b   1.000
_cell.length_c   1.000
_cell.angle_alpha   90.00
_cell.angle_beta   90.00
_cell.angle_gamma   90.00
#
_symmetry.space_group_name_H-M   'P 1'
#
loop_
_entity.id
_entity.type
_entity.pdbx_description
1 polymer ?
#
loop_
_entity_poly.entity_id
_entity_poly.type
_entity_poly.pdbx_seq_one_letter_code
_entity_poly.pdbx_strand_id
1 'polypeptide(L)'
;MLLVAAFVRGPAALLHRSFPEYADADGMPDAVTSALTRFLSSSAPALPPELARLCDYWLQWHAIKIGISIALVMSFAILAGACWTRYLGGSGRGTASHGFAANVAGTLAILAGWLLAINIQATAVPLVALLPWIPPGTLPADTLADSPAMTELLEQVSRYHWVLAVGTAALAALSSAGAVASWRRRTAARGRDRRAARMYTALLTVTSLNVVAGLLAAAYSVISAMDPDASLHAILGMG
;
A
#
# COMPACT_ATOMS: atom_id res chain seq x y z
N MET A 1 2.34 -16.07 -9.26
CA MET A 1 1.75 -15.50 -10.49
C MET A 1 0.23 -15.51 -10.48
N LEU A 2 -0.46 -16.62 -10.19
CA LEU A 2 -1.94 -16.66 -10.11
C LEU A 2 -2.56 -15.67 -9.11
N LEU A 3 -2.04 -15.57 -7.88
CA LEU A 3 -2.56 -14.62 -6.88
C LEU A 3 -2.34 -13.15 -7.28
N VAL A 4 -1.21 -12.84 -7.91
CA VAL A 4 -0.93 -11.50 -8.43
C VAL A 4 -1.88 -11.17 -9.58
N ALA A 5 -2.06 -12.11 -10.51
CA ALA A 5 -3.01 -11.95 -11.61
C ALA A 5 -4.45 -11.79 -11.10
N ALA A 6 -4.87 -12.55 -10.08
CA ALA A 6 -6.18 -12.41 -9.46
C ALA A 6 -6.33 -11.07 -8.71
N PHE A 7 -5.30 -10.63 -7.99
CA PHE A 7 -5.30 -9.34 -7.29
C PHE A 7 -5.37 -8.16 -8.26
N VAL A 8 -4.74 -8.26 -9.43
CA VAL A 8 -4.72 -7.20 -10.44
C VAL A 8 -5.99 -7.23 -11.31
N ARG A 9 -6.38 -8.40 -11.82
CA ARG A 9 -7.47 -8.54 -12.80
C ARG A 9 -8.84 -8.78 -12.17
N GLY A 10 -8.89 -9.33 -10.96
CA GLY A 10 -10.14 -9.60 -10.25
C GLY A 10 -11.00 -8.35 -10.05
N PRO A 11 -10.44 -7.24 -9.53
CA PRO A 11 -11.21 -5.99 -9.38
C PRO A 11 -11.71 -5.42 -10.71
N ALA A 12 -10.90 -5.47 -11.77
CA ALA A 12 -11.32 -5.03 -13.11
C ALA A 12 -12.50 -5.86 -13.65
N ALA A 13 -12.46 -7.18 -13.47
CA ALA A 13 -13.56 -8.07 -13.88
C ALA A 13 -14.87 -7.79 -13.11
N LEU A 14 -14.78 -7.43 -11.81
CA LEU A 14 -15.96 -7.06 -11.02
C LEU A 14 -16.56 -5.72 -11.44
N LEU A 15 -15.73 -4.78 -11.90
CA LEU A 15 -16.14 -3.43 -12.27
C LEU A 15 -16.55 -3.28 -13.74
N HIS A 16 -16.29 -4.29 -14.57
CA HIS A 16 -16.59 -4.28 -16.01
C HIS A 16 -18.02 -3.84 -16.35
N ARG A 17 -19.03 -4.19 -15.53
CA ARG A 17 -20.42 -3.80 -15.77
C ARG A 17 -20.71 -2.32 -15.49
N SER A 18 -20.00 -1.73 -14.52
CA SER A 18 -20.21 -0.34 -14.08
C SER A 18 -19.33 0.65 -14.84
N PHE A 19 -18.18 0.18 -15.33
CA PHE A 19 -17.18 0.98 -16.04
C PHE A 19 -16.64 0.24 -17.28
N PRO A 20 -17.48 -0.07 -18.27
CA PRO A 20 -17.06 -0.82 -19.46
C PRO A 20 -15.95 -0.10 -20.24
N GLU A 21 -15.91 1.24 -20.22
CA GLU A 21 -14.90 2.07 -20.89
C GLU A 21 -13.47 1.93 -20.32
N TYR A 22 -13.31 1.39 -19.11
CA TYR A 22 -12.00 1.18 -18.47
C TYR A 22 -11.64 -0.29 -18.32
N ALA A 23 -12.39 -1.18 -18.99
CA ALA A 23 -12.17 -2.61 -18.96
C ALA A 23 -10.82 -3.02 -19.58
N ASP A 24 -10.40 -2.30 -20.62
CA ASP A 24 -9.12 -2.47 -21.29
C ASP A 24 -8.16 -1.37 -20.83
N ALA A 25 -7.08 -1.78 -20.15
CA ALA A 25 -6.12 -0.85 -19.53
C ALA A 25 -5.33 -0.01 -20.56
N ASP A 26 -5.37 -0.37 -21.84
CA ASP A 26 -4.58 0.24 -22.90
C ASP A 26 -4.97 1.70 -23.16
N GLY A 27 -6.23 2.09 -22.90
CA GLY A 27 -6.71 3.47 -23.07
C GLY A 27 -6.53 4.37 -21.83
N MET A 28 -6.06 3.82 -20.72
CA MET A 28 -5.99 4.55 -19.44
C MET A 28 -5.01 5.75 -19.45
N PRO A 29 -3.80 5.65 -20.02
CA PRO A 29 -2.89 6.79 -20.14
C PRO A 29 -3.51 7.99 -20.86
N ASP A 30 -4.15 7.75 -22.01
CA ASP A 30 -4.74 8.81 -22.84
C ASP A 30 -5.95 9.44 -22.15
N ALA A 31 -6.80 8.61 -21.52
CA ALA A 31 -7.97 9.08 -20.79
C ALA A 31 -7.58 9.97 -19.60
N VAL A 32 -6.60 9.54 -18.79
CA VAL A 32 -6.10 10.30 -17.63
C VAL A 32 -5.44 11.60 -18.10
N THR A 33 -4.56 11.53 -19.11
CA THR A 33 -3.86 12.71 -19.64
C THR A 33 -4.85 13.75 -20.16
N SER A 34 -5.80 13.35 -21.02
CA SER A 34 -6.80 14.26 -21.59
C SER A 34 -7.68 14.91 -20.52
N ALA A 35 -8.16 14.11 -19.55
CA ALA A 35 -9.03 14.60 -18.48
C ALA A 35 -8.28 15.55 -17.52
N LEU A 36 -7.02 15.23 -17.18
CA LEU A 36 -6.20 16.08 -16.32
C LEU A 36 -5.83 17.40 -17.02
N THR A 37 -5.42 17.38 -18.29
CA THR A 37 -5.14 18.62 -19.05
C THR A 37 -6.36 19.54 -19.01
N ARG A 38 -7.57 19.00 -19.20
CA ARG A 38 -8.80 19.79 -19.12
C ARG A 38 -9.07 20.38 -17.74
N PHE A 39 -8.80 19.61 -16.68
CA PHE A 39 -8.92 20.10 -15.30
C PHE A 39 -7.96 21.25 -15.04
N LEU A 40 -6.69 21.08 -15.40
CA LEU A 40 -5.63 22.08 -15.19
C LEU A 40 -5.83 23.35 -16.03
N SER A 41 -6.39 23.24 -17.24
CA SER A 41 -6.77 24.39 -18.05
C SER A 41 -8.04 25.10 -17.57
N SER A 42 -8.76 24.54 -16.59
CA SER A 42 -9.99 25.14 -16.08
C SER A 42 -9.71 26.18 -15.00
N SER A 43 -10.54 27.22 -14.94
CA SER A 43 -10.47 28.23 -13.87
C SER A 43 -11.20 27.79 -12.59
N ALA A 44 -11.80 26.60 -12.57
CA ALA A 44 -12.58 26.08 -11.45
C ALA A 44 -11.82 24.95 -10.74
N PRO A 45 -11.90 24.85 -9.41
CA PRO A 45 -11.28 23.75 -8.66
C PRO A 45 -12.08 22.43 -8.77
N ALA A 46 -13.23 22.43 -9.46
CA ALA A 46 -14.09 21.25 -9.57
C ALA A 46 -13.56 20.27 -10.62
N LEU A 47 -13.55 18.98 -10.27
CA LEU A 47 -13.17 17.91 -11.20
C LEU A 47 -14.15 17.85 -12.38
N PRO A 48 -13.65 17.85 -13.64
CA PRO A 48 -14.47 17.56 -14.80
C PRO A 48 -15.15 16.19 -14.67
N PRO A 49 -16.36 16.00 -15.23
CA PRO A 49 -17.10 14.74 -15.11
C PRO A 49 -16.30 13.51 -15.53
N GLU A 50 -15.44 13.62 -16.55
CA GLU A 50 -14.60 12.51 -17.02
C GLU A 50 -13.51 12.15 -16.00
N LEU A 51 -12.90 13.15 -15.37
CA LEU A 51 -11.88 12.92 -14.34
C LEU A 51 -12.51 12.39 -13.06
N ALA A 52 -13.68 12.89 -12.67
CA ALA A 52 -14.45 12.36 -11.54
C ALA A 52 -14.80 10.88 -11.77
N ARG A 53 -15.20 10.50 -13.00
CA ARG A 53 -15.52 9.11 -13.34
C ARG A 53 -14.30 8.18 -13.32
N LEU A 54 -13.14 8.66 -13.77
CA LEU A 54 -11.85 7.95 -13.61
C LEU A 54 -11.51 7.75 -12.13
N CYS A 55 -11.66 8.80 -11.31
CA CYS A 55 -11.45 8.71 -9.87
C CYS A 55 -12.40 7.70 -9.20
N ASP A 56 -13.68 7.67 -9.58
CA ASP A 56 -14.67 6.72 -9.06
C ASP A 56 -14.31 5.27 -9.39
N TYR A 57 -13.90 5.00 -10.64
CA TYR A 57 -13.40 3.69 -11.06
C TYR A 57 -12.17 3.29 -10.23
N TRP A 58 -11.19 4.19 -10.12
CA TRP A 58 -9.93 3.93 -9.42
C TRP A 58 -10.15 3.67 -7.93
N LEU A 59 -11.00 4.47 -7.30
CA LEU A 59 -11.44 4.31 -5.91
C LEU A 59 -12.05 2.92 -5.69
N GLN A 60 -13.02 2.52 -6.53
CA GLN A 60 -13.67 1.21 -6.38
C GLN A 60 -12.70 0.05 -6.62
N TRP A 61 -11.81 0.19 -7.60
CA TRP A 61 -10.80 -0.83 -7.93
C TRP A 61 -9.84 -1.07 -6.77
N HIS A 62 -9.37 0.01 -6.11
CA HIS A 62 -8.53 -0.09 -4.92
C HIS A 62 -9.31 -0.48 -3.65
N ALA A 63 -10.57 -0.07 -3.50
CA ALA A 63 -11.41 -0.48 -2.36
C ALA A 63 -11.62 -2.01 -2.32
N ILE A 64 -11.80 -2.65 -3.47
CA ILE A 64 -11.84 -4.13 -3.54
C ILE A 64 -10.52 -4.74 -3.06
N LYS A 65 -9.38 -4.15 -3.45
CA LYS A 65 -8.04 -4.58 -3.01
C LYS A 65 -7.79 -4.37 -1.53
N ILE A 66 -8.37 -3.35 -0.91
CA ILE A 66 -8.37 -3.17 0.55
C ILE A 66 -9.01 -4.41 1.20
N GLY A 67 -10.21 -4.80 0.75
CA GLY A 67 -10.90 -5.99 1.27
C GLY A 67 -10.07 -7.27 1.12
N ILE A 68 -9.46 -7.48 -0.05
CA ILE A 68 -8.57 -8.63 -0.29
C ILE A 68 -7.34 -8.57 0.63
N SER A 69 -6.73 -7.39 0.79
CA SER A 69 -5.53 -7.23 1.63
C SER A 69 -5.83 -7.53 3.10
N ILE A 70 -6.98 -7.08 3.62
CA ILE A 70 -7.45 -7.41 4.97
C ILE A 70 -7.60 -8.93 5.14
N ALA A 71 -8.26 -9.60 4.19
CA ALA A 71 -8.42 -11.05 4.22
C ALA A 71 -7.07 -11.79 4.20
N LEU A 72 -6.11 -11.31 3.40
CA LEU A 72 -4.75 -11.87 3.34
C LEU A 72 -3.99 -11.68 4.67
N VAL A 73 -4.02 -10.47 5.25
CA VAL A 73 -3.39 -10.18 6.56
C VAL A 73 -3.92 -11.14 7.61
N MET A 74 -5.25 -11.27 7.73
CA MET A 74 -5.86 -12.16 8.72
C MET A 74 -5.51 -13.63 8.48
N SER A 75 -5.65 -14.09 7.22
CA SER A 75 -5.39 -15.49 6.87
C SER A 75 -3.95 -15.88 7.17
N PHE A 76 -2.98 -15.05 6.79
CA PHE A 76 -1.57 -15.31 7.03
C PHE A 76 -1.18 -15.19 8.50
N ALA A 77 -1.77 -14.25 9.25
CA ALA A 77 -1.54 -14.14 10.68
C ALA A 77 -2.06 -15.37 11.45
N ILE A 78 -3.28 -15.83 11.11
CA ILE A 78 -3.89 -17.05 11.69
C ILE A 78 -3.03 -18.27 11.34
N LEU A 79 -2.64 -18.41 10.06
CA LEU A 79 -1.79 -19.51 9.61
C LEU A 79 -0.43 -19.50 10.33
N ALA A 80 0.20 -18.34 10.48
CA ALA A 80 1.45 -18.21 11.23
C ALA A 80 1.29 -18.66 12.68
N GLY A 81 0.23 -18.24 13.37
CA GLY A 81 -0.08 -18.67 14.73
C GLY A 81 -0.34 -20.18 14.84
N ALA A 82 -1.12 -20.75 13.92
CA ALA A 82 -1.40 -22.18 13.86
C ALA A 82 -0.12 -23.01 13.59
N CYS A 83 0.75 -22.54 12.69
CA CYS A 83 2.03 -23.19 12.42
C CYS A 83 2.99 -23.05 13.61
N TRP A 84 3.00 -21.92 14.31
CA TRP A 84 3.83 -21.73 15.50
C TRP A 84 3.41 -22.62 16.67
N THR A 85 2.11 -22.73 16.94
CA THR A 85 1.60 -23.62 17.99
C THR A 85 1.97 -25.09 17.71
N ARG A 86 1.86 -25.54 16.45
CA ARG A 86 2.31 -26.88 16.04
C ARG A 86 3.83 -27.06 16.11
N TYR A 87 4.61 -26.04 15.76
CA TYR A 87 6.07 -26.06 15.87
C TYR A 87 6.54 -26.25 17.32
N LEU A 88 5.87 -25.58 18.27
CA LEU A 88 6.22 -25.64 19.69
C LEU A 88 5.73 -26.92 20.37
N GLY A 89 4.55 -27.42 20.01
CA GLY A 89 3.96 -28.62 20.63
C GLY A 89 4.46 -29.95 20.04
N GLY A 90 5.08 -29.95 18.86
CA GLY A 90 5.43 -31.18 18.15
C GLY A 90 6.80 -31.78 18.51
N SER A 91 6.88 -33.11 18.55
CA SER A 91 8.12 -33.89 18.55
C SER A 91 8.13 -34.84 17.35
N GLY A 92 9.01 -34.63 16.35
CA GLY A 92 9.15 -35.56 15.22
C GLY A 92 9.64 -34.96 13.89
N ARG A 93 9.69 -35.80 12.86
CA ARG A 93 9.95 -35.39 11.46
C ARG A 93 8.78 -34.50 10.99
N GLY A 94 9.08 -33.29 10.54
CA GLY A 94 8.08 -32.29 10.11
C GLY A 94 7.86 -31.13 11.09
N THR A 95 8.45 -31.14 12.29
CA THR A 95 8.38 -29.95 13.17
C THR A 95 9.06 -28.74 12.50
N ALA A 96 10.22 -28.94 11.86
CA ALA A 96 10.95 -27.86 11.19
C ALA A 96 10.15 -27.17 10.07
N SER A 97 9.34 -27.92 9.31
CA SER A 97 8.53 -27.35 8.22
C SER A 97 7.42 -26.43 8.76
N HIS A 98 6.83 -26.75 9.91
CA HIS A 98 5.87 -25.86 10.57
C HIS A 98 6.52 -24.54 11.00
N GLY A 99 7.75 -24.58 11.53
CA GLY A 99 8.51 -23.37 11.87
C GLY A 99 8.83 -22.52 10.63
N PHE A 100 9.23 -23.15 9.52
CA PHE A 100 9.46 -22.45 8.26
C PHE A 100 8.16 -21.82 7.71
N ALA A 101 7.07 -22.60 7.64
CA ALA A 101 5.77 -22.12 7.17
C ALA A 101 5.25 -20.96 8.02
N ALA A 102 5.45 -21.00 9.34
CA ALA A 102 5.06 -19.92 10.24
C ALA A 102 5.81 -18.60 9.96
N ASN A 103 7.12 -18.67 9.68
CA ASN A 103 7.90 -17.51 9.30
C ASN A 103 7.46 -16.94 7.95
N VAL A 104 7.26 -17.81 6.95
CA VAL A 104 6.80 -17.40 5.63
C VAL A 104 5.43 -16.73 5.73
N ALA A 105 4.48 -17.35 6.42
CA ALA A 105 3.16 -16.78 6.65
C ALA A 105 3.24 -15.45 7.41
N GLY A 106 4.05 -15.35 8.46
CA GLY A 106 4.24 -14.10 9.20
C GLY A 106 4.78 -12.95 8.33
N THR A 107 5.77 -13.23 7.49
CA THR A 107 6.30 -12.25 6.52
C THR A 107 5.25 -11.86 5.49
N LEU A 108 4.48 -12.82 4.96
CA LEU A 108 3.39 -12.54 4.02
C LEU A 108 2.27 -11.69 4.65
N ALA A 109 1.97 -11.88 5.93
CA ALA A 109 1.01 -11.02 6.66
C ALA A 109 1.50 -9.56 6.71
N ILE A 110 2.79 -9.35 6.96
CA ILE A 110 3.39 -8.00 6.97
C ILE A 110 3.35 -7.37 5.57
N LEU A 111 3.74 -8.12 4.53
CA LEU A 111 3.68 -7.64 3.15
C LEU A 111 2.24 -7.31 2.72
N ALA A 112 1.26 -8.12 3.14
CA ALA A 112 -0.15 -7.82 2.92
C ALA A 112 -0.61 -6.55 3.68
N GLY A 113 0.00 -6.25 4.84
CA GLY A 113 -0.22 -4.99 5.55
C GLY A 113 0.28 -3.77 4.77
N TRP A 114 1.43 -3.88 4.09
CA TRP A 114 1.89 -2.84 3.16
C TRP A 114 0.96 -2.68 1.96
N LEU A 115 0.50 -3.79 1.37
CA LEU A 115 -0.52 -3.74 0.31
C LEU A 115 -1.78 -3.02 0.79
N LEU A 116 -2.24 -3.30 2.00
CA LEU A 116 -3.37 -2.59 2.59
C LEU A 116 -3.12 -1.07 2.67
N ALA A 117 -1.97 -0.65 3.20
CA ALA A 117 -1.64 0.76 3.33
C ALA A 117 -1.60 1.52 1.99
N ILE A 118 -0.96 0.96 0.96
CA ILE A 118 -0.90 1.60 -0.36
C ILE A 118 -2.26 1.63 -1.06
N ASN A 119 -3.13 0.63 -0.85
CA ASN A 119 -4.46 0.63 -1.43
C ASN A 119 -5.40 1.60 -0.69
N ILE A 120 -5.24 1.78 0.63
CA ILE A 120 -5.92 2.86 1.37
C ILE A 120 -5.51 4.22 0.82
N GLN A 121 -4.20 4.44 0.62
CA GLN A 121 -3.67 5.67 0.06
C GLN A 121 -4.27 6.00 -1.31
N ALA A 122 -4.26 5.03 -2.23
CA ALA A 122 -4.81 5.18 -3.58
C ALA A 122 -6.33 5.36 -3.60
N THR A 123 -7.04 4.82 -2.62
CA THR A 123 -8.50 5.01 -2.46
C THR A 123 -8.83 6.38 -1.88
N ALA A 124 -8.01 6.88 -0.93
CA ALA A 124 -8.25 8.13 -0.23
C ALA A 124 -8.03 9.36 -1.13
N VAL A 125 -7.08 9.29 -2.05
CA VAL A 125 -6.77 10.36 -3.01
C VAL A 125 -6.58 9.78 -4.42
N PRO A 126 -7.68 9.41 -5.11
CA PRO A 126 -7.61 8.71 -6.39
C PRO A 126 -6.99 9.56 -7.50
N LEU A 127 -7.19 10.88 -7.50
CA LEU A 127 -6.62 11.79 -8.50
C LEU A 127 -5.10 11.68 -8.57
N VAL A 128 -4.43 11.75 -7.40
CA VAL A 128 -2.96 11.67 -7.33
C VAL A 128 -2.46 10.27 -7.68
N ALA A 129 -3.21 9.23 -7.28
CA ALA A 129 -2.89 7.85 -7.61
C ALA A 129 -3.03 7.52 -9.12
N LEU A 130 -3.73 8.36 -9.88
CA LEU A 130 -3.84 8.25 -11.33
C LEU A 130 -2.68 8.92 -12.08
N LEU A 131 -1.99 9.90 -11.47
CA LEU A 131 -0.90 10.63 -12.13
C LEU A 131 0.21 9.75 -12.72
N PRO A 132 0.62 8.62 -12.10
CA PRO A 132 1.63 7.73 -12.70
C PRO A 132 1.23 7.11 -14.05
N TRP A 133 -0.03 7.22 -14.47
CA TRP A 133 -0.48 6.80 -15.80
C TRP A 133 -0.15 7.81 -16.90
N ILE A 134 0.24 9.02 -16.53
CA ILE A 134 0.57 10.10 -17.48
C ILE A 134 1.98 9.85 -18.00
N PRO A 135 2.17 9.66 -19.32
CA PRO A 135 3.50 9.51 -19.86
C PRO A 135 4.31 10.80 -19.64
N PRO A 136 5.59 10.72 -19.22
CA PRO A 136 6.42 11.90 -18.97
C PRO A 136 6.47 12.86 -20.17
N GLY A 137 6.33 14.16 -19.90
CA GLY A 137 6.40 15.22 -20.92
C GLY A 137 5.14 15.39 -21.78
N THR A 138 4.05 14.67 -21.50
CA THR A 138 2.79 14.82 -22.24
C THR A 138 1.89 15.96 -21.75
N LEU A 139 2.09 16.43 -20.51
CA LEU A 139 1.41 17.62 -20.00
C LEU A 139 2.07 18.89 -20.56
N PRO A 140 1.29 19.79 -21.18
CA PRO A 140 1.81 21.09 -21.63
C PRO A 140 2.36 21.92 -20.45
N ALA A 141 3.50 22.58 -20.61
CA ALA A 141 4.17 23.30 -19.51
C ALA A 141 3.31 24.44 -18.91
N ASP A 142 2.45 25.05 -19.72
CA ASP A 142 1.49 26.08 -19.32
C ASP A 142 0.35 25.54 -18.44
N THR A 143 0.07 24.23 -18.47
CA THR A 143 -0.94 23.62 -17.59
C THR A 143 -0.50 23.50 -16.14
N LEU A 144 0.80 23.69 -15.86
CA LEU A 144 1.32 23.71 -14.49
C LEU A 144 1.41 25.12 -13.91
N ALA A 145 0.85 26.12 -14.59
CA ALA A 145 0.81 27.49 -14.10
C ALA A 145 -0.08 27.64 -12.85
N ASP A 146 0.22 28.65 -12.03
CA ASP A 146 -0.56 29.01 -10.85
C ASP A 146 -2.02 29.24 -11.21
N SER A 147 -2.88 28.32 -10.75
CA SER A 147 -4.32 28.32 -10.99
C SER A 147 -5.06 27.71 -9.80
N PRO A 148 -6.38 27.96 -9.65
CA PRO A 148 -7.18 27.30 -8.63
C PRO A 148 -7.16 25.76 -8.73
N ALA A 149 -7.17 25.22 -9.95
CA ALA A 149 -7.07 23.78 -10.20
C ALA A 149 -5.70 23.21 -9.79
N MET A 150 -4.61 23.94 -10.04
CA MET A 150 -3.27 23.54 -9.58
C MET A 150 -3.16 23.57 -8.05
N THR A 151 -3.70 24.61 -7.40
CA THR A 151 -3.70 24.69 -5.94
C THR A 151 -4.44 23.50 -5.32
N GLU A 152 -5.60 23.14 -5.86
CA GLU A 152 -6.34 21.94 -5.45
C GLU A 152 -5.52 20.67 -5.67
N LEU A 153 -4.86 20.51 -6.84
CA LEU A 153 -4.01 19.35 -7.11
C LEU A 153 -2.87 19.22 -6.09
N LEU A 154 -2.19 20.31 -5.76
CA LEU A 154 -1.12 20.34 -4.75
C LEU A 154 -1.64 19.97 -3.35
N GLU A 155 -2.84 20.43 -2.97
CA GLU A 155 -3.48 20.00 -1.73
C GLU A 155 -3.73 18.49 -1.72
N GLN A 156 -4.23 17.94 -2.84
CA GLN A 156 -4.45 16.50 -2.98
C GLN A 156 -3.12 15.73 -2.91
N VAL A 157 -2.03 16.23 -3.53
CA VAL A 157 -0.69 15.61 -3.42
C VAL A 157 -0.22 15.58 -1.97
N SER A 158 -0.35 16.70 -1.24
CA SER A 158 -0.02 16.74 0.19
C SER A 158 -0.84 15.70 0.98
N ARG A 159 -2.15 15.65 0.75
CA ARG A 159 -3.07 14.69 1.40
C ARG A 159 -2.71 13.24 1.09
N TYR A 160 -2.36 12.93 -0.16
CA TYR A 160 -1.96 11.59 -0.61
C TYR A 160 -0.75 11.08 0.17
N HIS A 161 0.24 11.95 0.41
CA HIS A 161 1.41 11.60 1.19
C HIS A 161 1.13 11.56 2.70
N TRP A 162 0.28 12.42 3.25
CA TRP A 162 -0.15 12.33 4.65
C TRP A 162 -0.86 11.01 4.96
N VAL A 163 -1.74 10.53 4.06
CA VAL A 163 -2.43 9.24 4.24
C VAL A 163 -1.43 8.08 4.31
N LEU A 164 -0.40 8.08 3.45
CA LEU A 164 0.65 7.08 3.50
C LEU A 164 1.51 7.18 4.75
N ALA A 165 1.84 8.40 5.18
CA ALA A 165 2.58 8.62 6.42
C ALA A 165 1.86 8.01 7.62
N VAL A 166 0.55 8.25 7.75
CA VAL A 166 -0.29 7.67 8.80
C VAL A 166 -0.35 6.14 8.69
N GLY A 167 -0.59 5.60 7.50
CA GLY A 167 -0.68 4.15 7.28
C GLY A 167 0.63 3.41 7.62
N THR A 168 1.77 3.94 7.17
CA THR A 168 3.09 3.34 7.42
C THR A 168 3.56 3.53 8.86
N ALA A 169 3.24 4.65 9.50
CA ALA A 169 3.46 4.85 10.93
C ALA A 169 2.64 3.86 11.78
N ALA A 170 1.38 3.61 11.41
CA ALA A 170 0.55 2.61 12.09
C ALA A 170 1.13 1.19 11.97
N LEU A 171 1.62 0.80 10.78
CA LEU A 171 2.33 -0.46 10.58
C LEU A 171 3.60 -0.56 11.45
N ALA A 172 4.37 0.53 11.54
CA ALA A 172 5.55 0.60 12.40
C ALA A 172 5.19 0.48 13.89
N ALA A 173 4.12 1.13 14.34
CA ALA A 173 3.65 1.06 15.73
C ALA A 173 3.22 -0.38 16.10
N LEU A 174 2.42 -1.03 15.25
CA LEU A 174 2.00 -2.43 15.45
C LEU A 174 3.21 -3.38 15.46
N SER A 175 4.17 -3.15 14.56
CA SER A 175 5.39 -3.94 14.51
C SER A 175 6.27 -3.72 15.73
N SER A 176 6.33 -2.51 16.26
CA SER A 176 7.06 -2.19 17.49
C SER A 176 6.47 -2.94 18.68
N ALA A 177 5.13 -3.00 18.80
CA ALA A 177 4.46 -3.80 19.82
C ALA A 177 4.80 -5.30 19.67
N GLY A 178 4.80 -5.82 18.43
CA GLY A 178 5.22 -7.19 18.12
C GLY A 178 6.68 -7.48 18.46
N ALA A 179 7.60 -6.55 18.16
CA ALA A 179 9.01 -6.65 18.49
C ALA A 179 9.23 -6.68 20.00
N VAL A 180 8.61 -5.76 20.75
CA VAL A 180 8.70 -5.71 22.21
C VAL A 180 8.14 -6.99 22.84
N ALA A 181 6.98 -7.46 22.38
CA ALA A 181 6.39 -8.71 22.85
C ALA A 181 7.30 -9.91 22.56
N SER A 182 7.87 -9.99 21.36
CA SER A 182 8.80 -11.05 20.95
C SER A 182 10.07 -11.01 21.78
N TRP A 183 10.64 -9.83 22.04
CA TRP A 183 11.81 -9.68 22.89
C TRP A 183 11.56 -10.18 24.32
N ARG A 184 10.46 -9.74 24.96
CA ARG A 184 10.06 -10.17 26.32
C ARG A 184 9.84 -11.68 26.41
N ARG A 185 9.21 -12.28 25.39
CA ARG A 185 8.97 -13.72 25.36
C ARG A 185 10.25 -14.51 25.06
N ARG A 186 11.14 -13.97 24.22
CA ARG A 186 12.46 -14.54 23.97
C ARG A 186 13.30 -14.59 25.24
N THR A 187 13.36 -13.50 26.01
CA THR A 187 14.14 -13.45 27.26
C THR A 187 13.63 -14.48 28.26
N ALA A 188 12.31 -14.64 28.38
CA ALA A 188 11.71 -15.67 29.22
C ALA A 188 12.01 -17.11 28.74
N ALA A 189 12.06 -17.35 27.43
CA ALA A 189 12.32 -18.69 26.87
C ALA A 189 13.81 -19.10 26.91
N ARG A 190 14.74 -18.14 27.02
CA ARG A 190 16.19 -18.42 27.04
C ARG A 190 16.54 -19.39 28.17
N GLY A 191 17.30 -20.43 27.82
CA GLY A 191 17.72 -21.47 28.77
C GLY A 191 16.67 -22.55 29.08
N ARG A 192 15.38 -22.30 28.78
CA ARG A 192 14.28 -23.25 29.02
C ARG A 192 13.81 -23.96 27.75
N ASP A 193 13.61 -23.20 26.68
CA ASP A 193 13.15 -23.73 25.39
C ASP A 193 13.88 -23.06 24.22
N ARG A 194 14.80 -23.81 23.60
CA ARG A 194 15.60 -23.34 22.45
C ARG A 194 14.73 -23.08 21.22
N ARG A 195 13.62 -23.81 21.03
CA ARG A 195 12.73 -23.64 19.87
C ARG A 195 11.90 -22.37 20.00
N ALA A 196 11.28 -22.16 21.16
CA ALA A 196 10.60 -20.90 21.46
C ALA A 196 11.56 -19.70 21.36
N ALA A 197 12.79 -19.82 21.87
CA ALA A 197 13.78 -18.76 21.75
C ALA A 197 14.12 -18.44 20.27
N ARG A 198 14.24 -19.44 19.39
CA ARG A 198 14.46 -19.25 17.94
C ARG A 198 13.26 -18.59 17.25
N MET A 199 12.04 -19.04 17.56
CA MET A 199 10.81 -18.45 17.03
C MET A 199 10.73 -16.95 17.35
N TYR A 200 10.85 -16.58 18.63
CA TYR A 200 10.79 -15.18 19.04
C TYR A 200 11.98 -14.37 18.54
N THR A 201 13.12 -15.00 18.23
CA THR A 201 14.22 -14.34 17.53
C THR A 201 13.82 -13.96 16.11
N ALA A 202 13.24 -14.89 15.36
CA ALA A 202 12.81 -14.61 13.99
C ALA A 202 11.71 -13.54 13.93
N LEU A 203 10.70 -13.63 14.81
CA LEU A 203 9.65 -12.61 14.94
C LEU A 203 10.22 -11.25 15.31
N LEU A 204 11.15 -11.18 16.27
CA LEU A 204 11.83 -9.93 16.63
C LEU A 204 12.57 -9.34 15.43
N THR A 205 13.34 -10.15 14.69
CA THR A 205 14.07 -9.67 13.51
C THR A 205 13.12 -9.08 12.46
N VAL A 206 12.08 -9.84 12.06
CA VAL A 206 11.16 -9.42 11.00
C VAL A 206 10.36 -8.18 11.42
N THR A 207 9.84 -8.15 12.65
CA THR A 207 9.11 -6.98 13.15
C THR A 207 10.00 -5.76 13.28
N SER A 208 11.23 -5.88 13.78
CA SER A 208 12.18 -4.75 13.84
C SER A 208 12.53 -4.21 12.45
N LEU A 209 12.75 -5.09 11.46
CA LEU A 209 12.97 -4.64 10.07
C LEU A 209 11.75 -3.87 9.54
N ASN A 210 10.54 -4.36 9.83
CA ASN A 210 9.32 -3.68 9.42
C ASN A 210 9.11 -2.34 10.13
N VAL A 211 9.53 -2.20 11.39
CA VAL A 211 9.55 -0.90 12.10
C VAL A 211 10.42 0.08 11.35
N VAL A 212 11.66 -0.29 11.02
CA VAL A 212 12.59 0.59 10.30
C VAL A 212 12.02 0.99 8.94
N ALA A 213 11.54 0.01 8.15
CA ALA A 213 10.93 0.29 6.85
C ALA A 213 9.71 1.23 6.96
N GLY A 214 8.82 0.99 7.92
CA GLY A 214 7.64 1.81 8.16
C GLY A 214 7.98 3.24 8.58
N LEU A 215 8.97 3.41 9.46
CA LEU A 215 9.43 4.74 9.88
C LEU A 215 10.10 5.52 8.75
N LEU A 216 10.93 4.85 7.92
CA LEU A 216 11.55 5.47 6.76
C LEU A 216 10.50 5.91 5.72
N ALA A 217 9.53 5.04 5.43
CA ALA A 217 8.44 5.38 4.51
C ALA A 217 7.56 6.52 5.05
N ALA A 218 7.28 6.52 6.36
CA ALA A 218 6.54 7.61 7.00
C ALA A 218 7.31 8.93 6.92
N ALA A 219 8.60 8.93 7.25
CA ALA A 219 9.45 10.11 7.18
C ALA A 219 9.53 10.68 5.75
N TYR A 220 9.77 9.80 4.76
CA TYR A 220 9.75 10.18 3.35
C TYR A 220 8.40 10.80 2.96
N SER A 221 7.29 10.16 3.34
CA SER A 221 5.95 10.65 3.03
C SER A 221 5.65 11.99 3.71
N VAL A 222 6.11 12.23 4.94
CA VAL A 222 5.97 13.53 5.62
C VAL A 222 6.74 14.61 4.87
N ILE A 223 7.98 14.33 4.43
CA ILE A 223 8.78 15.27 3.62
C ILE A 223 8.04 15.61 2.33
N SER A 224 7.54 14.60 1.60
CA SER A 224 6.76 14.81 0.37
C SER A 224 5.46 15.58 0.60
N ALA A 225 4.80 15.37 1.75
CA ALA A 225 3.57 16.09 2.09
C ALA A 225 3.81 17.58 2.41
N MET A 226 4.99 17.92 2.92
CA MET A 226 5.41 19.29 3.21
C MET A 226 5.91 20.04 1.97
N ASP A 227 6.32 19.32 0.93
CA ASP A 227 6.75 19.86 -0.37
C ASP A 227 5.96 19.18 -1.52
N PRO A 228 4.67 19.54 -1.68
CA PRO A 228 3.80 18.91 -2.67
C PRO A 228 4.21 19.25 -4.11
N ASP A 229 4.90 20.37 -4.34
CA ASP A 229 5.38 20.77 -5.66
C ASP A 229 6.49 19.83 -6.14
N ALA A 230 7.57 19.69 -5.35
CA ALA A 230 8.64 18.75 -5.66
C ALA A 230 8.13 17.31 -5.81
N SER A 231 7.11 16.93 -5.01
CA SER A 231 6.48 15.62 -5.08
C SER A 231 5.66 15.43 -6.35
N LEU A 232 4.89 16.44 -6.78
CA LEU A 232 4.16 16.43 -8.04
C LEU A 232 5.12 16.28 -9.23
N HIS A 233 6.22 17.05 -9.24
CA HIS A 233 7.27 16.94 -10.25
C HIS A 233 7.90 15.54 -10.29
N ALA A 234 8.20 14.96 -9.12
CA ALA A 234 8.73 13.60 -9.03
C ALA A 234 7.75 12.54 -9.56
N ILE A 235 6.45 12.66 -9.25
CA ILE A 235 5.39 11.75 -9.74
C ILE A 235 5.26 11.81 -11.26
N LEU A 236 5.33 13.01 -11.84
CA LEU A 236 5.24 13.24 -13.29
C LEU A 236 6.54 12.94 -14.04
N GLY A 237 7.62 12.60 -13.33
CA GLY A 237 8.92 12.29 -13.92
C GLY A 237 9.67 13.52 -14.45
N MET A 238 9.45 14.70 -13.86
CA MET A 238 10.02 15.99 -14.28
C MET A 238 11.22 16.43 -13.42
N GLY A 239 12.07 15.48 -13.01
CA GLY A 239 13.25 15.72 -12.16
C GLY A 239 14.58 15.79 -12.89
#